data_AF-A0A1Q7RGE2-F1
#
_entry.id   AF-A0A1Q7RGE2-F1
#
_cell.length_a   1.000
_cell.length_b   1.000
_cell.length_c   1.000
_cell.angle_alpha   90.00
_cell.angle_beta   90.00
_cell.angle_gamma   90.00
#
_symmetry.space_group_name_H-M   'P 1'
#
loop_
_entity.id
_entity.type
_entity.pdbx_description
1 polymer ?
#
loop_
_entity_poly.entity_id
_entity_poly.type
_entity_poly.pdbx_seq_one_letter_code
_entity_poly.pdbx_strand_id
1 'polypeptide(L)'
;ALAYFREQLQRPGGERARKYLSGRGIGAATIETFQIGYAPEGWSSLKGHLATGGLLEVQAVLAGLLAKKEDTGRTYDRFRDRVIFPIVNLSGETIGFGGRVIGEGEPKYLNSPETPAFSKGDNLYGIGMAREGIRKEGYAILVEGYMDVIALHQAGVTHAVATLGTGFTTGHVRLLKRYTDRVVVNFDPDAAGRSAARRSLEVLLENGFEVNVVSLPAGKDPDVFIREQGPECYRERLAAGLPYIEFLTRDVAGRQDLSGTRGKVAALNEVLPFLARIDNPVRRAGHVEMIGAVLGIEDRLVLQELQDAVRGRRKSLQPGMVAGARGAWLVSEAESRILRAMLDSRDVRQAMLDELEEDDLEISRIAAIVKVIRDLVVKEEDVTYPRVAALVSDDARDIITRVAALPHPPATLEEGRGCLMALRAARLERQMGDIQKRLETGGKAMEIDELLRRKVELKRRIEALRQASPLS
;
A
#
# COMPACT_ATOMS: atom_id res chain seq x y z
N ALA A 1 -0.33 11.30 -24.51
CA ALA A 1 0.44 11.95 -23.43
C ALA A 1 1.92 11.55 -23.43
N LEU A 2 2.26 10.26 -23.27
CA LEU A 2 3.67 9.82 -23.28
C LEU A 2 4.45 10.31 -24.51
N ALA A 3 3.93 10.04 -25.71
CA ALA A 3 4.57 10.47 -26.96
C ALA A 3 4.79 11.99 -27.00
N TYR A 4 3.79 12.77 -26.57
CA TYR A 4 3.89 14.22 -26.45
C TYR A 4 5.04 14.66 -25.54
N PHE A 5 5.13 14.11 -24.32
CA PHE A 5 6.20 14.49 -23.39
C PHE A 5 7.58 14.12 -23.91
N ARG A 6 7.72 12.96 -24.57
CA ARG A 6 8.98 12.56 -25.21
C ARG A 6 9.36 13.51 -26.34
N GLU A 7 8.40 13.90 -27.17
CA GLU A 7 8.60 14.87 -28.24
C GLU A 7 9.01 16.24 -27.69
N GLN A 8 8.33 16.75 -26.65
CA GLN A 8 8.66 18.02 -26.02
C GLN A 8 10.08 18.03 -25.42
N LEU A 9 10.56 16.88 -24.92
CA LEU A 9 11.93 16.76 -24.45
C LEU A 9 12.96 16.94 -25.58
N GLN A 10 12.62 16.67 -26.83
CA GLN A 10 13.51 16.84 -28.00
C GLN A 10 13.44 18.24 -28.62
N ARG A 11 12.30 18.93 -28.46
CA ARG A 11 12.10 20.29 -28.99
C ARG A 11 13.02 21.32 -28.33
N PRO A 12 13.22 22.51 -28.94
CA PRO A 12 14.03 23.59 -28.34
C PRO A 12 13.61 23.93 -26.90
N GLY A 13 12.30 23.98 -26.60
CA GLY A 13 11.78 24.23 -25.25
C GLY A 13 12.20 23.20 -24.19
N GLY A 14 12.63 22.00 -24.59
CA GLY A 14 13.14 20.95 -23.71
C GLY A 14 14.63 21.09 -23.35
N GLU A 15 15.34 22.12 -23.82
CA GLU A 15 16.79 22.26 -23.61
C GLU A 15 17.17 22.28 -22.12
N ARG A 16 16.41 22.99 -21.27
CA ARG A 16 16.62 23.02 -19.81
C ARG A 16 16.50 21.62 -19.20
N ALA A 17 15.49 20.85 -19.61
CA ALA A 17 15.29 19.48 -19.15
C ALA A 17 16.43 18.55 -19.58
N ARG A 18 16.89 18.65 -20.83
CA ARG A 18 18.04 17.87 -21.33
C ARG A 18 19.33 18.22 -20.60
N LYS A 19 19.60 19.51 -20.35
CA LYS A 19 20.75 19.96 -19.55
C LYS A 19 20.69 19.43 -18.12
N TYR A 20 19.52 19.47 -17.50
CA TYR A 20 19.30 18.92 -16.16
C TYR A 20 19.55 17.40 -16.11
N LEU A 21 19.01 16.63 -17.06
CA LEU A 21 19.23 15.17 -17.16
C LEU A 21 20.71 14.83 -17.40
N SER A 22 21.36 15.57 -18.30
CA SER A 22 22.80 15.43 -18.57
C SER A 22 23.66 15.77 -17.34
N GLY A 23 23.32 16.84 -16.61
CA GLY A 23 23.98 17.19 -15.33
C GLY A 23 23.77 16.14 -14.23
N ARG A 24 22.73 15.31 -14.35
CA ARG A 24 22.51 14.11 -13.52
C ARG A 24 23.19 12.87 -14.06
N GLY A 25 23.92 12.97 -15.17
CA GLY A 25 24.60 11.84 -15.81
C GLY A 25 23.65 10.85 -16.50
N ILE A 26 22.40 11.22 -16.77
CA ILE A 26 21.44 10.34 -17.45
C ILE A 26 21.72 10.39 -18.96
N GLY A 27 22.15 9.25 -19.52
CA GLY A 27 22.49 9.11 -20.93
C GLY A 27 21.26 8.99 -21.85
N ALA A 28 21.47 9.20 -23.15
CA ALA A 28 20.42 9.13 -24.16
C ALA A 28 19.75 7.74 -24.25
N ALA A 29 20.52 6.66 -24.13
CA ALA A 29 19.99 5.30 -24.10
C ALA A 29 19.05 5.10 -22.90
N THR A 30 19.43 5.58 -21.73
CA THR A 30 18.59 5.53 -20.52
C THR A 30 17.33 6.36 -20.67
N ILE A 31 17.43 7.57 -21.24
CA ILE A 31 16.26 8.42 -21.55
C ILE A 31 15.27 7.66 -22.44
N GLU A 32 15.76 6.96 -23.46
CA GLU A 32 14.94 6.18 -24.37
C GLU A 32 14.32 4.96 -23.67
N THR A 33 15.13 4.19 -22.95
CA THR A 33 14.73 2.97 -22.23
C THR A 33 13.67 3.25 -21.16
N PHE A 34 13.82 4.33 -20.38
CA PHE A 34 12.83 4.77 -19.39
C PHE A 34 11.74 5.69 -19.98
N GLN A 35 11.80 5.96 -21.29
CA GLN A 35 10.86 6.81 -22.01
C GLN A 35 10.68 8.20 -21.38
N ILE A 36 11.76 8.76 -20.81
CA ILE A 36 11.76 10.03 -20.10
C ILE A 36 11.31 11.14 -21.04
N GLY A 37 10.44 12.02 -20.53
CA GLY A 37 9.89 13.14 -21.28
C GLY A 37 10.03 14.46 -20.53
N TYR A 38 9.40 15.49 -21.09
CA TYR A 38 9.32 16.82 -20.51
C TYR A 38 7.91 17.38 -20.67
N ALA A 39 7.34 17.87 -19.57
CA ALA A 39 6.12 18.67 -19.59
C ALA A 39 6.53 20.15 -19.65
N PRO A 40 6.25 20.86 -20.76
CA PRO A 40 6.60 22.26 -20.89
C PRO A 40 5.85 23.12 -19.87
N GLU A 41 6.30 24.37 -19.75
CA GLU A 41 5.54 25.39 -19.03
C GLU A 41 4.18 25.66 -19.70
N GLY A 42 3.30 26.34 -18.97
CA GLY A 42 1.95 26.68 -19.42
C GLY A 42 0.85 25.80 -18.82
N TRP A 43 -0.38 26.30 -18.89
CA TRP A 43 -1.54 25.72 -18.21
C TRP A 43 -2.40 24.80 -19.09
N SER A 44 -2.15 24.76 -20.39
CA SER A 44 -3.05 24.10 -21.36
C SER A 44 -2.33 23.52 -22.58
N SER A 45 -1.01 23.35 -22.51
CA SER A 45 -0.17 22.84 -23.60
C SER A 45 -0.52 21.38 -23.92
N LEU A 46 -0.57 20.51 -22.91
CA LEU A 46 -1.02 19.12 -23.04
C LEU A 46 -2.52 19.07 -23.34
N LYS A 47 -3.33 19.88 -22.64
CA LYS A 47 -4.79 19.97 -22.90
C LYS A 47 -5.09 20.23 -24.37
N GLY A 48 -4.43 21.21 -24.99
CA GLY A 48 -4.60 21.53 -26.41
C GLY A 48 -4.20 20.36 -27.30
N HIS A 49 -3.05 19.73 -27.04
CA HIS A 49 -2.59 18.55 -27.79
C HIS A 49 -3.54 17.34 -27.67
N LEU A 50 -4.11 17.09 -26.49
CA LEU A 50 -5.09 16.00 -26.31
C LEU A 50 -6.39 16.29 -27.05
N ALA A 51 -6.83 17.55 -27.10
CA ALA A 51 -8.03 17.95 -27.82
C ALA A 51 -7.87 17.78 -29.34
N THR A 52 -6.70 18.10 -29.92
CA THR A 52 -6.45 17.86 -31.34
C THR A 52 -6.40 16.36 -31.68
N GLY A 53 -6.06 15.51 -30.70
CA GLY A 53 -6.14 14.06 -30.80
C GLY A 53 -7.54 13.47 -30.59
N GLY A 54 -8.58 14.29 -30.43
CA GLY A 54 -9.97 13.85 -30.24
C GLY A 54 -10.28 13.31 -28.85
N LEU A 55 -9.39 13.52 -27.86
CA LEU A 55 -9.59 13.02 -26.50
C LEU A 55 -10.49 13.97 -25.71
N LEU A 56 -11.50 13.44 -25.02
CA LEU A 56 -12.41 14.27 -24.23
C LEU A 56 -11.71 14.78 -22.97
N GLU A 57 -11.97 16.03 -22.60
CA GLU A 57 -11.38 16.66 -21.42
C GLU A 57 -11.65 15.86 -20.13
N VAL A 58 -12.85 15.30 -20.00
CA VAL A 58 -13.23 14.44 -18.86
C VAL A 58 -12.37 13.18 -18.76
N GLN A 59 -11.98 12.58 -19.89
CA GLN A 59 -11.10 11.42 -19.92
C GLN A 59 -9.68 11.80 -19.48
N ALA A 60 -9.19 12.97 -19.90
CA ALA A 60 -7.89 13.47 -19.50
C ALA A 60 -7.82 13.80 -18.00
N VAL A 61 -8.91 14.30 -17.41
CA VAL A 61 -9.03 14.46 -15.94
C VAL A 61 -9.06 13.10 -15.25
N LEU A 62 -9.84 12.14 -15.76
CA LEU A 62 -9.94 10.79 -15.18
C LEU A 62 -8.60 10.03 -15.21
N ALA A 63 -7.81 10.23 -16.25
CA ALA A 63 -6.45 9.69 -16.38
C ALA A 63 -5.40 10.45 -15.56
N GLY A 64 -5.80 11.50 -14.82
CA GLY A 64 -4.90 12.31 -14.01
C GLY A 64 -3.91 13.16 -14.80
N LEU A 65 -4.17 13.40 -16.08
CA LEU A 65 -3.35 14.23 -16.96
C LEU A 65 -3.69 15.72 -16.81
N LEU A 66 -4.98 16.01 -16.58
CA LEU A 66 -5.48 17.34 -16.25
C LEU A 66 -5.96 17.38 -14.81
N ALA A 67 -5.70 18.50 -14.14
CA ALA A 67 -6.30 18.84 -12.85
C ALA A 67 -7.50 19.76 -13.06
N LYS A 68 -8.46 19.72 -12.12
CA LYS A 68 -9.65 20.57 -12.13
C LYS A 68 -9.59 21.52 -10.94
N LYS A 69 -9.81 22.81 -11.15
CA LYS A 69 -9.94 23.79 -10.06
C LYS A 69 -11.33 23.65 -9.43
N GLU A 70 -11.40 23.52 -8.11
CA GLU A 70 -12.66 23.28 -7.39
C GLU A 70 -13.64 24.44 -7.58
N ASP A 71 -13.20 25.69 -7.37
CA ASP A 71 -14.08 26.87 -7.40
C ASP A 71 -14.69 27.17 -8.78
N THR A 72 -13.91 26.98 -9.85
CA THR A 72 -14.28 27.44 -11.19
C THR A 72 -14.61 26.30 -12.16
N GLY A 73 -14.34 25.06 -11.76
CA GLY A 73 -14.45 23.89 -12.63
C GLY A 73 -13.48 23.86 -13.81
N ARG A 74 -12.63 24.89 -13.98
CA ARG A 74 -11.67 24.97 -15.09
C ARG A 74 -10.60 23.90 -14.95
N THR A 75 -10.28 23.23 -16.05
CA THR A 75 -9.19 22.26 -16.10
C THR A 75 -7.92 22.87 -16.64
N TYR A 76 -6.79 22.31 -16.19
CA TYR A 76 -5.46 22.71 -16.59
C TYR A 76 -4.49 21.52 -16.54
N ASP A 77 -3.37 21.63 -17.25
CA ASP A 77 -2.32 20.61 -17.29
C ASP A 77 -1.82 20.29 -15.88
N ARG A 78 -1.84 19.02 -15.46
CA ARG A 78 -1.36 18.66 -14.12
C ARG A 78 0.14 18.84 -13.97
N PHE A 79 0.90 18.41 -14.99
CA PHE A 79 2.34 18.49 -15.03
C PHE A 79 2.77 19.70 -15.87
N ARG A 80 3.63 20.55 -15.30
CA ARG A 80 4.09 21.81 -15.89
C ARG A 80 5.52 22.09 -15.45
N ASP A 81 6.39 22.48 -16.38
CA ASP A 81 7.84 22.68 -16.20
C ASP A 81 8.51 21.54 -15.40
N ARG A 82 8.30 20.30 -15.86
CA ARG A 82 8.77 19.08 -15.17
C ARG A 82 9.40 18.07 -16.12
N VAL A 83 10.51 17.44 -15.70
CA VAL A 83 10.93 16.14 -16.26
C VAL A 83 9.87 15.12 -15.92
N ILE A 84 9.47 14.33 -16.90
CA ILE A 84 8.43 13.31 -16.77
C ILE A 84 9.03 11.92 -16.77
N PHE A 85 8.66 11.13 -15.78
CA PHE A 85 9.02 9.73 -15.59
C PHE A 85 7.75 8.87 -15.76
N PRO A 86 7.58 8.17 -16.88
CA PRO A 86 6.44 7.29 -17.09
C PRO A 86 6.40 6.14 -16.09
N ILE A 87 5.22 5.88 -15.52
CA ILE A 87 4.96 4.74 -14.64
C ILE A 87 4.31 3.67 -15.49
N VAL A 88 4.99 2.52 -15.59
CA VAL A 88 4.62 1.43 -16.51
C VAL A 88 4.18 0.20 -15.70
N ASN A 89 3.07 -0.42 -16.11
CA ASN A 89 2.58 -1.65 -15.51
C ASN A 89 3.39 -2.88 -15.99
N LEU A 90 3.03 -4.08 -15.52
CA LEU A 90 3.72 -5.31 -15.91
C LEU A 90 3.53 -5.73 -17.37
N SER A 91 2.47 -5.23 -18.02
CA SER A 91 2.17 -5.45 -19.43
C SER A 91 2.95 -4.48 -20.34
N GLY A 92 3.68 -3.52 -19.79
CA GLY A 92 4.42 -2.52 -20.56
C GLY A 92 3.60 -1.26 -20.90
N GLU A 93 2.41 -1.12 -20.33
CA GLU A 93 1.53 0.02 -20.60
C GLU A 93 1.80 1.16 -19.61
N THR A 94 1.82 2.40 -20.10
CA THR A 94 1.94 3.59 -19.24
C THR A 94 0.63 3.85 -18.53
N ILE A 95 0.62 3.73 -17.21
CA ILE A 95 -0.56 3.90 -16.35
C ILE A 95 -0.56 5.22 -15.58
N GLY A 96 0.58 5.90 -15.49
CA GLY A 96 0.71 7.17 -14.80
C GLY A 96 2.05 7.84 -15.07
N PHE A 97 2.29 8.97 -14.40
CA PHE A 97 3.51 9.74 -14.55
C PHE A 97 3.99 10.25 -13.17
N GLY A 98 5.29 10.21 -12.96
CA GLY A 98 6.00 11.04 -11.98
C GLY A 98 6.57 12.27 -12.69
N GLY A 99 6.67 13.39 -11.97
CA GLY A 99 7.14 14.66 -12.53
C GLY A 99 8.04 15.42 -11.57
N ARG A 100 9.27 15.74 -11.97
CA ARG A 100 10.23 16.50 -11.16
C ARG A 100 10.43 17.90 -11.72
N VAL A 101 10.35 18.93 -10.88
CA VAL A 101 10.62 20.33 -11.28
C VAL A 101 12.09 20.52 -11.70
N ILE A 102 12.34 21.35 -12.72
CA ILE A 102 13.69 21.70 -13.22
C ILE A 102 14.11 23.12 -12.76
N GLY A 103 13.32 23.75 -11.89
CA GLY A 103 13.57 25.07 -11.33
C GLY A 103 12.80 25.28 -10.04
N GLU A 104 12.25 26.47 -9.86
CA GLU A 104 11.39 26.79 -8.71
C GLU A 104 10.00 26.18 -8.88
N GLY A 105 9.44 25.67 -7.79
CA GLY A 105 8.08 25.15 -7.76
C GLY A 105 7.92 23.96 -6.83
N GLU A 106 6.76 23.91 -6.16
CA GLU A 106 6.39 22.82 -5.26
C GLU A 106 5.19 22.04 -5.81
N PRO A 107 5.08 20.72 -5.49
CA PRO A 107 6.09 19.91 -4.82
C PRO A 107 7.27 19.57 -5.73
N LYS A 108 8.47 19.36 -5.16
CA LYS A 108 9.67 18.91 -5.93
C LYS A 108 9.40 17.70 -6.85
N TYR A 109 8.68 16.71 -6.33
CA TYR A 109 8.15 15.58 -7.09
C TYR A 109 6.63 15.56 -7.02
N LEU A 110 5.99 15.36 -8.17
CA LEU A 110 4.54 15.26 -8.31
C LEU A 110 4.20 13.96 -9.03
N ASN A 111 3.32 13.17 -8.43
CA ASN A 111 2.82 11.96 -9.07
C ASN A 111 1.41 12.18 -9.63
N SER A 112 1.06 11.40 -10.65
CA SER A 112 -0.33 11.17 -11.02
C SER A 112 -1.15 10.85 -9.76
N PRO A 113 -2.41 11.34 -9.69
CA PRO A 113 -3.31 10.95 -8.61
C PRO A 113 -3.68 9.46 -8.78
N GLU A 114 -4.42 8.92 -7.82
CA GLU A 114 -5.09 7.62 -8.00
C GLU A 114 -6.02 7.71 -9.24
N THR A 115 -5.95 6.73 -10.13
CA THR A 115 -6.80 6.63 -11.32
C THR A 115 -7.32 5.20 -11.47
N PRO A 116 -8.33 4.95 -12.33
CA PRO A 116 -8.75 3.58 -12.63
C PRO A 116 -7.62 2.68 -13.16
N ALA A 117 -6.60 3.25 -13.81
CA ALA A 117 -5.47 2.51 -14.35
C ALA A 117 -4.27 2.46 -13.39
N PHE A 118 -4.24 3.31 -12.36
CA PHE A 118 -3.06 3.51 -11.52
C PHE A 118 -3.41 3.64 -10.04
N SER A 119 -2.93 2.66 -9.27
CA SER A 119 -2.91 2.69 -7.81
C SER A 119 -1.47 2.76 -7.30
N LYS A 120 -1.14 3.75 -6.47
CA LYS A 120 0.22 3.88 -5.90
C LYS A 120 0.56 2.70 -4.99
N GLY A 121 -0.43 2.19 -4.28
CA GLY A 121 -0.27 1.06 -3.35
C GLY A 121 -0.02 -0.27 -4.05
N ASP A 122 -0.44 -0.42 -5.31
CA ASP A 122 -0.34 -1.68 -6.04
C ASP A 122 0.78 -1.70 -7.09
N ASN A 123 1.51 -0.59 -7.26
CA ASN A 123 2.55 -0.44 -8.27
C ASN A 123 3.86 0.06 -7.67
N LEU A 124 4.97 -0.45 -8.21
CA LEU A 124 6.33 0.01 -7.92
C LEU A 124 6.93 0.57 -9.21
N TYR A 125 7.64 1.69 -9.11
CA TYR A 125 8.39 2.22 -10.24
C TYR A 125 9.50 1.25 -10.65
N GLY A 126 9.70 1.09 -11.96
CA GLY A 126 10.73 0.22 -12.53
C GLY A 126 10.39 -1.27 -12.54
N ILE A 127 9.27 -1.71 -11.93
CA ILE A 127 8.99 -3.15 -11.75
C ILE A 127 8.93 -3.94 -13.07
N GLY A 128 8.35 -3.37 -14.12
CA GLY A 128 8.28 -4.01 -15.44
C GLY A 128 9.66 -4.30 -16.03
N MET A 129 10.63 -3.43 -15.76
CA MET A 129 12.02 -3.54 -16.21
C MET A 129 12.83 -4.42 -15.25
N ALA A 130 12.52 -4.35 -13.95
CA ALA A 130 13.28 -5.01 -12.91
C ALA A 130 13.02 -6.51 -12.81
N ARG A 131 11.89 -7.01 -13.32
CA ARG A 131 11.45 -8.41 -13.14
C ARG A 131 12.51 -9.45 -13.50
N GLU A 132 13.23 -9.26 -14.62
CA GLU A 132 14.25 -10.23 -15.04
C GLU A 132 15.52 -10.11 -14.19
N GLY A 133 15.91 -8.88 -13.83
CA GLY A 133 17.00 -8.65 -12.87
C GLY A 133 16.71 -9.29 -11.52
N ILE A 134 15.50 -9.10 -10.99
CA ILE A 134 15.07 -9.65 -9.70
C ILE A 134 15.14 -11.18 -9.71
N ARG A 135 14.68 -11.83 -10.79
CA ARG A 135 14.77 -13.29 -10.92
C ARG A 135 16.21 -13.79 -11.01
N LYS A 136 17.05 -13.09 -11.79
CA LYS A 136 18.45 -13.45 -12.00
C LYS A 136 19.26 -13.34 -10.70
N GLU A 137 19.12 -12.23 -9.98
CA GLU A 137 19.87 -11.96 -8.76
C GLU A 137 19.23 -12.61 -7.52
N GLY A 138 17.95 -12.98 -7.60
CA GLY A 138 17.18 -13.63 -6.54
C GLY A 138 16.65 -12.68 -5.46
N TYR A 139 16.81 -11.36 -5.62
CA TYR A 139 16.29 -10.34 -4.69
C TYR A 139 15.97 -9.04 -5.43
N ALA A 140 15.13 -8.20 -4.81
CA ALA A 140 14.84 -6.85 -5.30
C ALA A 140 15.55 -5.79 -4.44
N ILE A 141 15.98 -4.69 -5.05
CA ILE A 141 16.47 -3.52 -4.31
C ILE A 141 15.33 -2.51 -4.22
N LEU A 142 14.92 -2.16 -3.01
CA LEU A 142 13.89 -1.16 -2.75
C LEU A 142 14.54 0.18 -2.37
N VAL A 143 14.36 1.18 -3.22
CA VAL A 143 14.85 2.56 -3.06
C VAL A 143 13.67 3.55 -2.99
N GLU A 144 13.96 4.82 -2.73
CA GLU A 144 12.91 5.83 -2.49
C GLU A 144 12.38 6.50 -3.77
N GLY A 145 13.26 6.75 -4.74
CA GLY A 145 12.94 7.64 -5.86
C GLY A 145 13.12 7.05 -7.25
N TYR A 146 12.51 7.75 -8.22
CA TYR A 146 12.68 7.48 -9.66
C TYR A 146 14.15 7.51 -10.08
N MET A 147 14.87 8.54 -9.61
CA MET A 147 16.25 8.80 -9.99
C MET A 147 17.19 7.70 -9.51
N ASP A 148 16.95 7.16 -8.31
CA ASP A 148 17.71 6.02 -7.79
C ASP A 148 17.55 4.81 -8.69
N VAL A 149 16.30 4.45 -9.03
CA VAL A 149 16.03 3.34 -9.95
C VAL A 149 16.70 3.56 -11.30
N ILE A 150 16.54 4.75 -11.89
CA ILE A 150 17.11 5.06 -13.20
C ILE A 150 18.65 4.98 -13.17
N ALA A 151 19.29 5.57 -12.17
CA ALA A 151 20.74 5.57 -12.02
C ALA A 151 21.29 4.15 -11.82
N LEU A 152 20.64 3.36 -10.97
CA LEU A 152 21.01 1.96 -10.74
C LEU A 152 20.88 1.11 -12.01
N HIS A 153 19.76 1.21 -12.73
CA HIS A 153 19.56 0.48 -13.98
C HIS A 153 20.56 0.91 -15.06
N GLN A 154 20.85 2.21 -15.18
CA GLN A 154 21.86 2.72 -16.10
C GLN A 154 23.25 2.13 -15.82
N ALA A 155 23.58 1.92 -14.55
CA ALA A 155 24.84 1.31 -14.11
C ALA A 155 24.83 -0.22 -14.17
N GLY A 156 23.77 -0.84 -14.71
CA GLY A 156 23.64 -2.29 -14.85
C GLY A 156 23.14 -3.01 -13.59
N VAL A 157 22.66 -2.28 -12.58
CA VAL A 157 21.98 -2.82 -11.41
C VAL A 157 20.47 -2.82 -11.70
N THR A 158 20.00 -3.83 -12.42
CA THR A 158 18.68 -3.84 -13.07
C THR A 158 17.54 -4.38 -12.20
N HIS A 159 17.78 -4.70 -10.94
CA HIS A 159 16.78 -5.26 -10.01
C HIS A 159 16.26 -4.24 -8.97
N ALA A 160 16.46 -2.95 -9.25
CA ALA A 160 15.98 -1.86 -8.40
C ALA A 160 14.54 -1.43 -8.73
N VAL A 161 13.77 -1.12 -7.69
CA VAL A 161 12.38 -0.63 -7.74
C VAL A 161 12.16 0.43 -6.67
N ALA A 162 11.18 1.32 -6.86
CA ALA A 162 10.84 2.37 -5.89
C ALA A 162 9.34 2.47 -5.61
N THR A 163 8.98 2.94 -4.42
CA THR A 163 7.60 3.33 -4.10
C THR A 163 7.25 4.66 -4.78
N LEU A 164 5.96 4.94 -4.92
CA LEU A 164 5.45 6.07 -5.69
C LEU A 164 4.96 7.21 -4.79
N GLY A 165 5.80 7.62 -3.84
CA GLY A 165 5.46 8.64 -2.83
C GLY A 165 4.42 8.16 -1.82
N THR A 166 4.48 6.88 -1.47
CA THR A 166 3.65 6.23 -0.45
C THR A 166 4.50 5.24 0.34
N GLY A 167 4.05 4.88 1.55
CA GLY A 167 4.65 3.76 2.28
C GLY A 167 4.50 2.45 1.52
N PHE A 168 5.37 1.48 1.81
CA PHE A 168 5.26 0.15 1.22
C PHE A 168 3.99 -0.55 1.73
N THR A 169 3.22 -1.18 0.82
CA THR A 169 1.90 -1.73 1.15
C THR A 169 1.80 -3.24 0.86
N THR A 170 0.68 -3.85 1.26
CA THR A 170 0.35 -5.24 0.91
C THR A 170 0.11 -5.45 -0.60
N GLY A 171 -0.22 -4.40 -1.36
CA GLY A 171 -0.22 -4.43 -2.82
C GLY A 171 1.19 -4.65 -3.38
N HIS A 172 2.18 -3.93 -2.85
CA HIS A 172 3.59 -4.11 -3.20
C HIS A 172 4.14 -5.47 -2.78
N VAL A 173 3.74 -5.99 -1.60
CA VAL A 173 4.02 -7.37 -1.18
C VAL A 173 3.56 -8.36 -2.24
N ARG A 174 2.28 -8.31 -2.63
CA ARG A 174 1.70 -9.22 -3.64
C ARG A 174 2.43 -9.10 -4.98
N LEU A 175 2.85 -7.89 -5.34
CA LEU A 175 3.62 -7.62 -6.55
C LEU A 175 5.00 -8.29 -6.50
N LEU A 176 5.80 -8.06 -5.45
CA LEU A 176 7.16 -8.59 -5.32
C LEU A 176 7.21 -10.11 -5.07
N LYS A 177 6.27 -10.66 -4.30
CA LYS A 177 6.18 -12.12 -4.01
C LYS A 177 6.07 -12.99 -5.27
N ARG A 178 5.71 -12.41 -6.42
CA ARG A 178 5.73 -13.11 -7.71
C ARG A 178 7.13 -13.40 -8.24
N TYR A 179 8.15 -12.71 -7.73
CA TYR A 179 9.52 -12.74 -8.27
C TYR A 179 10.55 -13.11 -7.21
N THR A 180 10.36 -12.70 -5.96
CA THR A 180 11.31 -12.98 -4.88
C THR A 180 10.66 -12.84 -3.51
N ASP A 181 11.24 -13.54 -2.52
CA ASP A 181 10.99 -13.37 -1.09
C ASP A 181 12.11 -12.58 -0.39
N ARG A 182 13.09 -12.06 -1.15
CA ARG A 182 14.28 -11.39 -0.63
C ARG A 182 14.30 -9.94 -1.12
N VAL A 183 14.44 -9.00 -0.19
CA VAL A 183 14.50 -7.56 -0.49
C VAL A 183 15.68 -6.93 0.22
N VAL A 184 16.45 -6.15 -0.52
CA VAL A 184 17.47 -5.26 0.03
C VAL A 184 16.89 -3.86 0.03
N VAL A 185 16.79 -3.26 1.20
CA VAL A 185 16.27 -1.91 1.39
C VAL A 185 17.44 -0.93 1.47
N ASN A 186 17.40 0.10 0.62
CA ASN A 186 18.40 1.16 0.61
C ASN A 186 17.69 2.51 0.58
N PHE A 187 17.32 2.99 1.78
CA PHE A 187 16.66 4.25 2.01
C PHE A 187 17.63 5.33 2.51
N ASP A 188 17.26 6.59 2.35
CA ASP A 188 18.07 7.72 2.82
C ASP A 188 18.08 7.71 4.36
N PRO A 189 19.25 7.87 5.01
CA PRO A 189 19.34 7.91 6.47
C PRO A 189 18.61 9.10 7.13
N ASP A 190 17.94 10.01 6.42
CA ASP A 190 17.23 11.14 7.02
C ASP A 190 16.05 10.74 7.95
N ALA A 191 15.61 11.67 8.82
CA ALA A 191 14.60 11.37 9.85
C ALA A 191 13.21 10.99 9.28
N ALA A 192 12.84 11.54 8.11
CA ALA A 192 11.56 11.26 7.46
C ALA A 192 11.61 9.89 6.75
N GLY A 193 12.73 9.61 6.09
CA GLY A 193 13.13 8.33 5.51
C GLY A 193 13.09 7.23 6.57
N ARG A 194 13.68 7.43 7.75
CA ARG A 194 13.68 6.43 8.85
C ARG A 194 12.28 5.95 9.27
N SER A 195 11.29 6.85 9.38
CA SER A 195 9.93 6.47 9.79
C SER A 195 9.16 5.75 8.68
N ALA A 196 9.29 6.19 7.42
CA ALA A 196 8.69 5.52 6.27
C ALA A 196 9.38 4.17 5.97
N ALA A 197 10.70 4.13 6.13
CA ALA A 197 11.54 2.95 6.07
C ALA A 197 11.08 1.90 7.07
N ARG A 198 10.96 2.27 8.34
CA ARG A 198 10.51 1.38 9.41
C ARG A 198 9.16 0.74 9.10
N ARG A 199 8.15 1.54 8.71
CA ARG A 199 6.84 1.01 8.29
C ARG A 199 6.94 0.04 7.12
N SER A 200 7.80 0.34 6.15
CA SER A 200 8.00 -0.53 4.99
C SER A 200 8.65 -1.86 5.36
N LEU A 201 9.65 -1.82 6.25
CA LEU A 201 10.34 -2.98 6.79
C LEU A 201 9.39 -3.87 7.61
N GLU A 202 8.50 -3.25 8.39
CA GLU A 202 7.45 -3.96 9.13
C GLU A 202 6.53 -4.76 8.21
N VAL A 203 6.00 -4.13 7.16
CA VAL A 203 5.12 -4.78 6.19
C VAL A 203 5.85 -5.92 5.47
N LEU A 204 7.13 -5.74 5.11
CA LEU A 204 7.94 -6.79 4.49
C LEU A 204 8.12 -8.00 5.41
N LEU A 205 8.51 -7.77 6.67
CA LEU A 205 8.72 -8.85 7.64
C LEU A 205 7.43 -9.63 7.94
N GLU A 206 6.32 -8.92 8.16
CA GLU A 206 5.01 -9.54 8.44
C GLU A 206 4.50 -10.42 7.29
N ASN A 207 4.98 -10.17 6.07
CA ASN A 207 4.65 -10.95 4.89
C ASN A 207 5.76 -11.94 4.50
N GLY A 208 6.66 -12.24 5.44
CA GLY A 208 7.65 -13.31 5.32
C GLY A 208 8.78 -13.01 4.32
N PHE A 209 9.12 -11.74 4.09
CA PHE A 209 10.34 -11.42 3.33
C PHE A 209 11.60 -11.61 4.16
N GLU A 210 12.68 -12.02 3.50
CA GLU A 210 14.05 -11.82 3.98
C GLU A 210 14.48 -10.40 3.63
N VAL A 211 14.76 -9.60 4.65
CA VAL A 211 15.03 -8.18 4.47
C VAL A 211 16.43 -7.86 4.95
N ASN A 212 17.26 -7.36 4.04
CA ASN A 212 18.55 -6.77 4.36
C ASN A 212 18.46 -5.25 4.22
N VAL A 213 19.22 -4.53 5.04
CA VAL A 213 19.31 -3.07 5.01
C VAL A 213 20.73 -2.69 4.61
N VAL A 214 20.82 -1.79 3.64
CA VAL A 214 22.07 -1.20 3.18
C VAL A 214 22.04 0.29 3.47
N SER A 215 23.05 0.74 4.21
CA SER A 215 23.30 2.15 4.45
C SER A 215 24.47 2.61 3.60
N LEU A 216 24.27 3.74 2.92
CA LEU A 216 25.33 4.42 2.19
C LEU A 216 26.02 5.45 3.11
N PRO A 217 27.22 5.93 2.77
CA PRO A 217 27.85 7.03 3.49
C PRO A 217 26.93 8.24 3.64
N ALA A 218 27.08 8.98 4.74
CA ALA A 218 26.20 10.10 5.07
C ALA A 218 26.03 11.09 3.91
N GLY A 219 24.77 11.46 3.65
CA GLY A 219 24.40 12.42 2.60
C GLY A 219 24.41 11.85 1.17
N LYS A 220 24.57 10.53 0.99
CA LYS A 220 24.52 9.89 -0.33
C LYS A 220 23.26 9.03 -0.49
N ASP A 221 22.48 9.34 -1.51
CA ASP A 221 21.42 8.48 -2.04
C ASP A 221 22.02 7.48 -3.07
N PRO A 222 21.27 6.46 -3.51
CA PRO A 222 21.75 5.51 -4.53
C PRO A 222 22.18 6.20 -5.83
N ASP A 223 21.45 7.22 -6.31
CA ASP A 223 21.82 8.03 -7.49
C ASP A 223 23.23 8.63 -7.36
N VAL A 224 23.48 9.40 -6.30
CA VAL A 224 24.76 10.06 -6.04
C VAL A 224 25.87 9.03 -5.82
N PHE A 225 25.62 8.01 -4.99
CA PHE A 225 26.65 7.03 -4.66
C PHE A 225 27.15 6.28 -5.89
N ILE A 226 26.24 5.77 -6.73
CA ILE A 226 26.66 4.95 -7.89
C ILE A 226 27.37 5.78 -8.96
N ARG A 227 27.04 7.07 -9.09
CA ARG A 227 27.75 7.98 -9.99
C ARG A 227 29.16 8.29 -9.52
N GLU A 228 29.36 8.42 -8.21
CA GLU A 228 30.67 8.76 -7.65
C GLU A 228 31.59 7.56 -7.46
N GLN A 229 31.04 6.40 -7.09
CA GLN A 229 31.82 5.22 -6.69
C GLN A 229 31.71 4.05 -7.67
N GLY A 230 30.76 4.10 -8.60
CA GLY A 230 30.54 3.07 -9.60
C GLY A 230 29.72 1.87 -9.11
N PRO A 231 29.30 0.99 -10.04
CA PRO A 231 28.43 -0.14 -9.75
C PRO A 231 29.10 -1.23 -8.90
N GLU A 232 30.40 -1.47 -9.04
CA GLU A 232 31.09 -2.49 -8.25
C GLU A 232 31.08 -2.14 -6.76
N CYS A 233 31.47 -0.91 -6.42
CA CYS A 233 31.38 -0.40 -5.05
C CYS A 233 29.95 -0.47 -4.50
N TYR A 234 28.93 -0.23 -5.34
CA TYR A 234 27.54 -0.37 -4.92
C TYR A 234 27.16 -1.83 -4.64
N ARG A 235 27.59 -2.77 -5.48
CA ARG A 235 27.37 -4.22 -5.25
C ARG A 235 28.07 -4.70 -3.99
N GLU A 236 29.27 -4.22 -3.70
CA GLU A 236 29.96 -4.49 -2.43
C GLU A 236 29.14 -3.99 -1.22
N ARG A 237 28.54 -2.80 -1.31
CA ARG A 237 27.63 -2.29 -0.27
C ARG A 237 26.38 -3.15 -0.12
N LEU A 238 25.81 -3.62 -1.23
CA LEU A 238 24.66 -4.54 -1.20
C LEU A 238 25.02 -5.86 -0.51
N ALA A 239 26.19 -6.43 -0.83
CA ALA A 239 26.67 -7.67 -0.22
C ALA A 239 26.98 -7.51 1.28
N ALA A 240 27.45 -6.33 1.70
CA ALA A 240 27.67 -5.98 3.10
C ALA A 240 26.39 -5.58 3.85
N GLY A 241 25.23 -5.60 3.19
CA GLY A 241 23.95 -5.28 3.81
C GLY A 241 23.60 -6.22 4.95
N LEU A 242 23.14 -5.67 6.07
CA LEU A 242 22.84 -6.44 7.28
C LEU A 242 21.39 -6.93 7.27
N PRO A 243 21.10 -8.13 7.79
CA PRO A 243 19.72 -8.53 8.08
C PRO A 243 19.01 -7.47 8.93
N TYR A 244 17.75 -7.18 8.64
CA TYR A 244 17.04 -6.07 9.28
C TYR A 244 17.03 -6.13 10.81
N ILE A 245 16.83 -7.32 11.40
CA ILE A 245 16.85 -7.47 12.86
C ILE A 245 18.22 -7.12 13.45
N GLU A 246 19.31 -7.49 12.76
CA GLU A 246 20.67 -7.13 13.16
C GLU A 246 20.91 -5.63 13.05
N PHE A 247 20.51 -5.04 11.91
CA PHE A 247 20.58 -3.59 11.71
C PHE A 247 19.85 -2.83 12.81
N LEU A 248 18.59 -3.20 13.11
CA LEU A 248 17.80 -2.57 14.16
C LEU A 248 18.44 -2.74 15.53
N THR A 249 18.95 -3.93 15.85
CA THR A 249 19.58 -4.20 17.14
C THR A 249 20.81 -3.32 17.34
N ARG A 250 21.65 -3.16 16.31
CA ARG A 250 22.84 -2.29 16.36
C ARG A 250 22.49 -0.81 16.45
N ASP A 251 21.47 -0.37 15.71
CA ASP A 251 20.98 1.02 15.80
C ASP A 251 20.49 1.35 17.21
N VAL A 252 19.66 0.48 17.79
CA VAL A 252 19.13 0.64 19.15
C VAL A 252 20.27 0.59 20.18
N ALA A 253 21.21 -0.34 20.03
CA ALA A 253 22.39 -0.45 20.89
C ALA A 253 23.24 0.83 20.88
N GLY A 254 23.42 1.46 19.72
CA GLY A 254 24.18 2.72 19.59
C GLY A 254 23.48 3.94 20.22
N ARG A 255 22.16 3.87 20.43
CA ARG A 255 21.34 4.94 21.04
C ARG A 255 21.20 4.82 22.56
N GLN A 256 21.57 3.68 23.15
CA GLN A 256 21.30 3.35 24.55
C GLN A 256 22.59 3.13 25.34
N ASP A 257 22.59 3.40 26.64
CA ASP A 257 23.68 3.00 27.53
C ASP A 257 23.51 1.52 27.94
N LEU A 258 24.26 0.65 27.28
CA LEU A 258 24.24 -0.79 27.53
C LEU A 258 25.08 -1.23 28.73
N SER A 259 25.76 -0.31 29.44
CA SER A 259 26.51 -0.65 30.65
C SER A 259 25.59 -1.01 31.83
N GLY A 260 24.39 -0.42 31.85
CA GLY A 260 23.36 -0.67 32.86
C GLY A 260 22.22 -1.55 32.37
N THR A 261 21.57 -2.27 33.30
CA THR A 261 20.41 -3.14 33.01
C THR A 261 19.26 -2.38 32.34
N ARG A 262 19.04 -1.11 32.71
CA ARG A 262 17.95 -0.29 32.17
C ARG A 262 18.06 -0.09 30.65
N GLY A 263 19.26 0.21 30.15
CA GLY A 263 19.47 0.40 28.71
C GLY A 263 19.37 -0.91 27.94
N LYS A 264 19.86 -2.02 28.50
CA LYS A 264 19.68 -3.36 27.91
C LYS A 264 18.20 -3.75 27.77
N VAL A 265 17.39 -3.52 28.80
CA VAL A 265 15.94 -3.78 28.77
C VAL A 265 15.23 -2.88 27.76
N ALA A 266 15.54 -1.58 27.75
CA ALA A 266 14.97 -0.65 26.77
C ALA A 266 15.29 -1.07 25.33
N ALA A 267 16.54 -1.48 25.08
CA ALA A 267 16.98 -1.93 23.78
C ALA A 267 16.26 -3.21 23.32
N LEU A 268 16.19 -4.20 24.20
CA LEU A 268 15.52 -5.47 23.93
C LEU A 268 14.02 -5.24 23.62
N ASN A 269 13.34 -4.42 24.42
CA ASN A 269 11.92 -4.10 24.22
C ASN A 269 11.62 -3.41 22.88
N GLU A 270 12.57 -2.66 22.32
CA GLU A 270 12.41 -2.04 20.99
C GLU A 270 12.52 -3.08 19.85
N VAL A 271 13.35 -4.12 20.02
CA VAL A 271 13.62 -5.15 19.00
C VAL A 271 12.60 -6.30 19.03
N LEU A 272 12.15 -6.70 20.23
CA LEU A 272 11.26 -7.86 20.44
C LEU A 272 10.01 -7.87 19.54
N PRO A 273 9.28 -6.76 19.31
CA PRO A 273 8.09 -6.75 18.45
C PRO A 273 8.38 -7.22 17.02
N PHE A 274 9.57 -6.95 16.49
CA PHE A 274 9.97 -7.35 15.14
C PHE A 274 10.42 -8.80 15.10
N LEU A 275 11.17 -9.24 16.10
CA LEU A 275 11.57 -10.65 16.24
C LEU A 275 10.35 -11.57 16.36
N ALA A 276 9.31 -11.13 17.09
CA ALA A 276 8.05 -11.85 17.25
C ALA A 276 7.21 -11.95 15.97
N ARG A 277 7.51 -11.18 14.91
CA ARG A 277 6.84 -11.24 13.60
C ARG A 277 7.49 -12.24 12.63
N ILE A 278 8.64 -12.82 12.98
CA ILE A 278 9.31 -13.81 12.15
C ILE A 278 8.69 -15.18 12.39
N ASP A 279 7.92 -15.72 11.44
CA ASP A 279 7.21 -16.99 11.62
C ASP A 279 8.12 -18.20 11.77
N ASN A 280 9.24 -18.25 11.04
CA ASN A 280 10.13 -19.40 11.03
C ASN A 280 10.94 -19.48 12.35
N PRO A 281 10.79 -20.57 13.15
CA PRO A 281 11.41 -20.67 14.46
C PRO A 281 12.94 -20.79 14.40
N VAL A 282 13.48 -21.41 13.34
CA VAL A 282 14.93 -21.57 13.15
C VAL A 282 15.56 -20.22 12.84
N ARG A 283 14.96 -19.44 11.92
CA ARG A 283 15.40 -18.06 11.63
C ARG A 283 15.29 -17.17 12.86
N ARG A 284 14.22 -17.32 13.64
CA ARG A 284 14.02 -16.59 14.89
C ARG A 284 15.12 -16.91 15.91
N ALA A 285 15.50 -18.18 16.06
CA ALA A 285 16.56 -18.60 16.98
C ALA A 285 17.93 -18.00 16.61
N GLY A 286 18.30 -17.97 15.32
CA GLY A 286 19.55 -17.33 14.89
C GLY A 286 19.60 -15.82 15.21
N HIS A 287 18.46 -15.13 15.17
CA HIS A 287 18.40 -13.72 15.58
C HIS A 287 18.51 -13.53 17.10
N VAL A 288 18.04 -14.48 17.92
CA VAL A 288 18.18 -14.43 19.38
C VAL A 288 19.65 -14.42 19.78
N GLU A 289 20.45 -15.34 19.24
CA GLU A 289 21.88 -15.44 19.51
C GLU A 289 22.60 -14.12 19.13
N MET A 290 22.30 -13.57 17.95
CA MET A 290 22.85 -12.29 17.51
C MET A 290 22.44 -11.14 18.43
N ILE A 291 21.16 -11.06 18.86
CA ILE A 291 20.68 -10.03 19.78
C ILE A 291 21.40 -10.12 21.13
N GLY A 292 21.55 -11.34 21.66
CA GLY A 292 22.25 -11.58 22.92
C GLY A 292 23.70 -11.09 22.86
N ALA A 293 24.41 -11.41 21.77
CA ALA A 293 25.78 -10.96 21.54
C ALA A 293 25.90 -9.43 21.43
N VAL A 294 25.01 -8.75 20.70
CA VAL A 294 25.06 -7.29 20.51
C VAL A 294 24.68 -6.52 21.77
N LEU A 295 23.65 -6.97 22.50
CA LEU A 295 23.14 -6.29 23.69
C LEU A 295 23.85 -6.71 24.99
N GLY A 296 24.69 -7.74 24.93
CA GLY A 296 25.31 -8.35 26.12
C GLY A 296 24.28 -8.93 27.08
N ILE A 297 23.27 -9.63 26.54
CA ILE A 297 22.20 -10.32 27.28
C ILE A 297 22.34 -11.80 26.99
N GLU A 298 22.18 -12.66 28.01
CA GLU A 298 22.20 -14.10 27.81
C GLU A 298 21.01 -14.56 26.94
N ASP A 299 21.26 -15.43 25.96
CA ASP A 299 20.25 -15.92 25.00
C ASP A 299 19.00 -16.49 25.67
N ARG A 300 19.16 -17.18 26.82
CA ARG A 300 18.04 -17.72 27.59
C ARG A 300 17.06 -16.64 28.05
N LEU A 301 17.56 -15.45 28.40
CA LEU A 301 16.74 -14.33 28.84
C LEU A 301 16.05 -13.67 27.64
N VAL A 302 16.74 -13.54 26.51
CA VAL A 302 16.14 -13.06 25.25
C VAL A 302 15.01 -14.00 24.80
N LEU A 303 15.21 -15.33 24.88
CA LEU A 303 14.17 -16.32 24.60
C LEU A 303 12.99 -16.23 25.55
N GLN A 304 13.23 -16.02 26.85
CA GLN A 304 12.18 -15.88 27.84
C GLN A 304 11.31 -14.66 27.55
N GLU A 305 11.92 -13.49 27.36
CA GLU A 305 11.20 -12.25 27.03
C GLU A 305 10.48 -12.36 25.68
N LEU A 306 11.06 -13.04 24.70
CA LEU A 306 10.39 -13.33 23.44
C LEU A 306 9.20 -14.28 23.61
N GLN A 307 9.33 -15.30 24.46
CA GLN A 307 8.21 -16.19 24.78
C GLN A 307 7.10 -15.43 25.50
N ASP A 308 7.43 -14.52 26.41
CA ASP A 308 6.46 -13.69 27.13
C ASP A 308 5.85 -12.64 26.22
N ALA A 309 6.60 -12.06 25.28
CA ALA A 309 6.08 -11.19 24.24
C ALA A 309 5.16 -11.95 23.27
N VAL A 310 5.56 -13.15 22.82
CA VAL A 310 4.74 -14.01 21.94
C VAL A 310 3.56 -14.59 22.68
N ARG A 311 3.64 -14.90 23.98
CA ARG A 311 2.55 -15.37 24.85
C ARG A 311 1.64 -14.24 25.29
N GLY A 312 2.14 -13.02 25.48
CA GLY A 312 1.35 -11.82 25.65
C GLY A 312 0.59 -11.52 24.36
N ARG A 313 1.27 -11.67 23.21
CA ARG A 313 0.68 -11.61 21.87
C ARG A 313 -0.27 -12.77 21.58
N ARG A 314 -0.04 -13.98 22.09
CA ARG A 314 -0.94 -15.16 21.97
C ARG A 314 -2.06 -15.13 23.01
N LYS A 315 -1.89 -14.54 24.18
CA LYS A 315 -2.99 -14.28 25.13
C LYS A 315 -3.89 -13.17 24.60
N SER A 316 -3.33 -12.21 23.87
CA SER A 316 -4.10 -11.29 23.03
C SER A 316 -4.54 -11.89 21.68
N LEU A 317 -4.00 -13.06 21.27
CA LEU A 317 -4.32 -13.80 20.04
C LEU A 317 -4.63 -15.32 20.29
N GLN A 318 -5.45 -15.63 21.31
CA GLN A 318 -6.16 -16.91 21.56
C GLN A 318 -5.46 -18.11 22.29
N PRO A 319 -6.28 -19.06 22.80
CA PRO A 319 -6.50 -20.27 21.99
C PRO A 319 -7.97 -20.74 21.88
N GLY A 320 -8.41 -20.82 20.63
CA GLY A 320 -9.50 -21.66 20.13
C GLY A 320 -9.21 -22.04 18.68
N MET A 321 -8.03 -22.63 18.42
CA MET A 321 -7.65 -23.13 17.10
C MET A 321 -8.22 -24.53 16.88
N VAL A 322 -8.83 -24.76 15.72
CA VAL A 322 -8.44 -25.91 14.90
C VAL A 322 -7.86 -25.36 13.61
N ALA A 323 -6.58 -25.66 13.42
CA ALA A 323 -5.88 -25.50 12.16
C ALA A 323 -6.55 -26.40 11.12
N GLY A 324 -7.13 -25.81 10.07
CA GLY A 324 -7.77 -26.61 9.03
C GLY A 324 -8.59 -25.88 7.98
N ALA A 325 -8.35 -24.61 7.63
CA ALA A 325 -8.87 -24.04 6.39
C ALA A 325 -8.14 -22.75 6.01
N ARG A 326 -7.39 -22.81 4.91
CA ARG A 326 -6.86 -21.63 4.22
C ARG A 326 -8.02 -20.84 3.61
N GLY A 327 -8.03 -19.52 3.78
CA GLY A 327 -8.48 -18.59 2.73
C GLY A 327 -9.97 -18.21 2.61
N ALA A 328 -10.87 -18.52 3.56
CA ALA A 328 -12.30 -18.28 3.35
C ALA A 328 -13.11 -17.58 4.47
N TRP A 329 -12.54 -17.12 5.60
CA TRP A 329 -13.35 -16.80 6.80
C TRP A 329 -13.00 -15.50 7.55
N LEU A 330 -13.05 -14.33 6.91
CA LEU A 330 -13.16 -13.05 7.64
C LEU A 330 -14.42 -12.28 7.27
N VAL A 331 -15.22 -11.97 8.28
CA VAL A 331 -16.28 -10.96 8.25
C VAL A 331 -15.59 -9.60 8.37
N SER A 332 -16.04 -8.58 7.63
CA SER A 332 -15.43 -7.25 7.66
C SER A 332 -15.61 -6.59 9.04
N GLU A 333 -14.82 -5.56 9.31
CA GLU A 333 -14.93 -4.79 10.56
C GLU A 333 -16.31 -4.14 10.70
N ALA A 334 -16.87 -3.62 9.60
CA ALA A 334 -18.21 -3.04 9.54
C ALA A 334 -19.29 -4.07 9.90
N GLU A 335 -19.27 -5.26 9.28
CA GLU A 335 -20.21 -6.35 9.59
C GLU A 335 -20.09 -6.83 11.05
N SER A 336 -18.85 -6.91 11.56
CA SER A 336 -18.61 -7.29 12.94
C SER A 336 -19.20 -6.26 13.92
N ARG A 337 -19.07 -4.96 13.61
CA ARG A 337 -19.65 -3.87 14.43
C ARG A 337 -21.18 -3.86 14.35
N ILE A 338 -21.77 -4.11 13.17
CA ILE A 338 -23.23 -4.22 12.99
C ILE A 338 -23.82 -5.33 13.85
N LEU A 339 -23.23 -6.53 13.83
CA LEU A 339 -23.71 -7.64 14.65
C LEU A 339 -23.67 -7.34 16.15
N ARG A 340 -22.64 -6.64 16.63
CA ARG A 340 -22.52 -6.24 18.04
C ARG A 340 -23.56 -5.24 18.44
N ALA A 341 -23.69 -4.17 17.65
CA ALA A 341 -24.72 -3.15 17.85
C ALA A 341 -26.13 -3.76 17.88
N MET A 342 -26.39 -4.71 16.99
CA MET A 342 -27.65 -5.45 16.94
C MET A 342 -27.83 -6.48 18.06
N LEU A 343 -26.79 -6.87 18.81
CA LEU A 343 -26.89 -7.83 19.92
C LEU A 343 -26.97 -7.10 21.27
N ASP A 344 -26.19 -6.03 21.44
CA ASP A 344 -25.97 -5.34 22.72
C ASP A 344 -27.09 -4.36 23.08
N SER A 345 -27.75 -3.74 22.10
CA SER A 345 -28.77 -2.70 22.35
C SER A 345 -30.05 -2.94 21.58
N ARG A 346 -31.20 -2.96 22.29
CA ARG A 346 -32.53 -3.10 21.68
C ARG A 346 -32.88 -1.92 20.78
N ASP A 347 -32.58 -0.70 21.22
CA ASP A 347 -32.94 0.53 20.50
C ASP A 347 -32.10 0.66 19.21
N VAL A 348 -30.81 0.35 19.28
CA VAL A 348 -29.92 0.36 18.12
C VAL A 348 -30.28 -0.76 17.14
N ARG A 349 -30.57 -1.96 17.65
CA ARG A 349 -31.05 -3.10 16.84
C ARG A 349 -32.30 -2.75 16.05
N GLN A 350 -33.30 -2.14 16.66
CA GLN A 350 -34.54 -1.76 15.97
C GLN A 350 -34.26 -0.74 14.87
N ALA A 351 -33.57 0.36 15.21
CA ALA A 351 -33.26 1.41 14.24
C ALA A 351 -32.41 0.88 13.06
N MET A 352 -31.47 -0.04 13.32
CA MET A 352 -30.68 -0.65 12.25
C MET A 352 -31.49 -1.62 11.39
N LEU A 353 -32.41 -2.40 11.97
CA LEU A 353 -33.28 -3.29 11.19
C LEU A 353 -34.25 -2.51 10.30
N ASP A 354 -34.70 -1.33 10.74
CA ASP A 354 -35.57 -0.43 9.96
C ASP A 354 -34.83 0.22 8.77
N GLU A 355 -33.53 0.50 8.92
CA GLU A 355 -32.71 1.14 7.88
C GLU A 355 -32.04 0.16 6.91
N LEU A 356 -31.96 -1.13 7.26
CA LEU A 356 -31.20 -2.14 6.53
C LEU A 356 -32.03 -2.79 5.41
N GLU A 357 -31.58 -2.60 4.17
CA GLU A 357 -32.23 -3.14 2.98
C GLU A 357 -31.77 -4.60 2.73
N GLU A 358 -32.60 -5.43 2.10
CA GLU A 358 -32.21 -6.82 1.76
C GLU A 358 -30.97 -6.86 0.85
N ASP A 359 -30.89 -5.93 -0.09
CA ASP A 359 -29.76 -5.79 -1.01
C ASP A 359 -28.45 -5.40 -0.28
N ASP A 360 -28.51 -4.84 0.94
CA ASP A 360 -27.31 -4.47 1.71
C ASP A 360 -26.59 -5.71 2.26
N LEU A 361 -27.31 -6.83 2.38
CA LEU A 361 -26.81 -8.10 2.91
C LEU A 361 -26.51 -9.16 1.83
N GLU A 362 -26.79 -8.89 0.56
CA GLU A 362 -26.69 -9.87 -0.54
C GLU A 362 -25.34 -10.61 -0.61
N ILE A 363 -24.25 -9.90 -0.26
CA ILE A 363 -22.88 -10.41 -0.25
C ILE A 363 -22.29 -10.55 1.16
N SER A 364 -23.10 -10.25 2.17
CA SER A 364 -22.67 -10.18 3.56
C SER A 364 -22.67 -11.55 4.21
N ARG A 365 -21.59 -11.84 4.94
CA ARG A 365 -21.46 -13.11 5.68
C ARG A 365 -22.33 -13.15 6.93
N ILE A 366 -22.84 -11.99 7.36
CA ILE A 366 -23.72 -11.88 8.50
C ILE A 366 -25.20 -11.96 8.11
N ALA A 367 -25.53 -12.09 6.82
CA ALA A 367 -26.91 -12.07 6.33
C ALA A 367 -27.81 -13.10 7.01
N ALA A 368 -27.34 -14.34 7.14
CA ALA A 368 -28.08 -15.41 7.82
C ALA A 368 -28.31 -15.11 9.31
N ILE A 369 -27.35 -14.46 9.96
CA ILE A 369 -27.43 -14.07 11.37
C ILE A 369 -28.43 -12.93 11.54
N VAL A 370 -28.35 -11.90 10.69
CA VAL A 370 -29.28 -10.75 10.72
C VAL A 370 -30.71 -11.21 10.43
N LYS A 371 -30.91 -12.20 9.56
CA LYS A 371 -32.22 -12.82 9.32
C LYS A 371 -32.79 -13.47 10.59
N VAL A 372 -31.98 -14.25 11.31
CA VAL A 372 -32.39 -14.85 12.59
C VAL A 372 -32.70 -13.78 13.64
N ILE A 373 -31.90 -12.71 13.72
CA ILE A 373 -32.17 -11.58 14.61
C ILE A 373 -33.51 -10.92 14.26
N ARG A 374 -33.78 -10.69 12.97
CA ARG A 374 -35.06 -10.14 12.48
C ARG A 374 -36.24 -11.03 12.86
N ASP A 375 -36.12 -12.34 12.68
CA ASP A 375 -37.17 -13.30 13.02
C ASP A 375 -37.46 -13.34 14.53
N LEU A 376 -36.44 -13.20 15.38
CA LEU A 376 -36.60 -13.13 16.83
C LEU A 376 -37.29 -11.83 17.26
N VAL A 377 -36.93 -10.69 16.66
CA VAL A 377 -37.58 -9.39 16.93
C VAL A 377 -39.06 -9.42 16.54
N VAL A 378 -39.39 -9.99 15.37
CA VAL A 378 -40.78 -10.12 14.89
C VAL A 378 -41.62 -11.02 15.81
N LYS A 379 -41.02 -12.04 16.42
CA LYS A 379 -41.67 -12.95 17.37
C LYS A 379 -41.71 -12.42 18.81
N GLU A 380 -41.22 -11.20 19.03
CA GLU A 380 -41.07 -10.61 20.37
C GLU A 380 -40.24 -11.48 21.35
N GLU A 381 -39.28 -12.25 20.81
CA GLU A 381 -38.36 -13.08 21.59
C GLU A 381 -37.07 -12.32 21.95
N ASP A 382 -36.44 -12.72 23.07
CA ASP A 382 -35.18 -12.12 23.51
C ASP A 382 -34.02 -12.42 22.54
N VAL A 383 -33.45 -11.35 21.98
CA VAL A 383 -32.27 -11.42 21.11
C VAL A 383 -31.01 -11.39 21.97
N THR A 384 -30.56 -12.58 22.38
CA THR A 384 -29.31 -12.78 23.12
C THR A 384 -28.32 -13.61 22.33
N TYR A 385 -27.02 -13.46 22.64
CA TYR A 385 -25.96 -14.24 22.02
C TYR A 385 -26.22 -15.76 22.04
N PRO A 386 -26.56 -16.40 23.18
CA PRO A 386 -26.84 -17.84 23.22
C PRO A 386 -28.06 -18.23 22.38
N ARG A 387 -29.09 -17.37 22.31
CA ARG A 387 -30.31 -17.62 21.54
C ARG A 387 -30.07 -17.57 20.05
N VAL A 388 -29.37 -16.53 19.55
CA VAL A 388 -29.03 -16.41 18.13
C VAL A 388 -28.08 -17.54 17.73
N ALA A 389 -27.07 -17.86 18.56
CA ALA A 389 -26.14 -18.97 18.32
C ALA A 389 -26.85 -20.33 18.18
N ALA A 390 -27.95 -20.56 18.92
CA ALA A 390 -28.72 -21.81 18.84
C ALA A 390 -29.55 -21.95 17.55
N LEU A 391 -29.83 -20.84 16.85
CA LEU A 391 -30.74 -20.78 15.70
C LEU A 391 -30.04 -20.60 14.35
N VAL A 392 -28.72 -20.40 14.35
CA VAL A 392 -27.91 -20.27 13.13
C VAL A 392 -27.11 -21.55 12.84
N SER A 393 -26.61 -21.68 11.60
CA SER A 393 -25.69 -22.76 11.21
C SER A 393 -24.39 -22.71 12.00
N ASP A 394 -23.63 -23.81 12.02
CA ASP A 394 -22.35 -23.88 12.74
C ASP A 394 -21.34 -22.82 12.26
N ASP A 395 -21.31 -22.53 10.95
CA ASP A 395 -20.51 -21.47 10.35
C ASP A 395 -20.89 -20.07 10.84
N ALA A 396 -22.19 -19.78 10.91
CA ALA A 396 -22.71 -18.52 11.42
C ALA A 396 -22.56 -18.42 12.95
N ARG A 397 -22.60 -19.54 13.67
CA ARG A 397 -22.33 -19.61 15.11
C ARG A 397 -20.89 -19.23 15.40
N ASP A 398 -19.93 -19.72 14.63
CA ASP A 398 -18.51 -19.35 14.76
C ASP A 398 -18.30 -17.84 14.54
N ILE A 399 -18.99 -17.26 13.56
CA ILE A 399 -18.97 -15.81 13.30
C ILE A 399 -19.44 -15.02 14.53
N ILE A 400 -20.63 -15.32 15.07
CA ILE A 400 -21.16 -14.61 16.24
C ILE A 400 -20.21 -14.80 17.44
N THR A 401 -19.70 -16.01 17.64
CA THR A 401 -18.77 -16.35 18.75
C THR A 401 -17.53 -15.48 18.73
N ARG A 402 -16.92 -15.33 17.56
CA ARG A 402 -15.73 -14.49 17.39
C ARG A 402 -16.05 -13.01 17.56
N VAL A 403 -17.18 -12.55 17.03
CA VAL A 403 -17.62 -11.16 17.14
C VAL A 403 -17.87 -10.76 18.59
N ALA A 404 -18.48 -11.64 19.39
CA ALA A 404 -18.75 -11.42 20.82
C ALA A 404 -17.46 -11.44 21.68
N ALA A 405 -16.40 -12.10 21.22
CA ALA A 405 -15.12 -12.21 21.96
C ALA A 405 -14.17 -11.02 21.77
N LEU A 406 -14.46 -10.10 20.84
CA LEU A 406 -13.63 -8.91 20.61
C LEU A 406 -13.87 -7.88 21.73
N PRO A 407 -12.87 -7.16 22.25
CA PRO A 407 -13.09 -6.03 23.17
C PRO A 407 -13.41 -4.74 22.39
N HIS A 408 -14.46 -3.99 22.81
CA HIS A 408 -14.90 -2.76 22.15
C HIS A 408 -15.87 -1.96 23.05
N PRO A 409 -15.97 -0.63 22.89
CA PRO A 409 -17.00 0.18 23.56
C PRO A 409 -18.41 -0.21 23.06
N PRO A 410 -19.47 0.03 23.86
CA PRO A 410 -20.85 -0.23 23.45
C PRO A 410 -21.18 0.59 22.19
N ALA A 411 -21.65 -0.08 21.14
CA ALA A 411 -21.89 0.55 19.85
C ALA A 411 -23.03 1.56 19.93
N THR A 412 -22.78 2.78 19.45
CA THR A 412 -23.80 3.83 19.32
C THR A 412 -24.56 3.70 18.00
N LEU A 413 -25.76 4.28 17.93
CA LEU A 413 -26.56 4.30 16.69
C LEU A 413 -25.81 4.97 15.52
N GLU A 414 -25.04 6.01 15.82
CA GLU A 414 -24.25 6.75 14.83
C GLU A 414 -23.13 5.90 14.22
N GLU A 415 -22.44 5.10 15.04
CA GLU A 415 -21.45 4.13 14.55
C GLU A 415 -22.09 2.99 13.74
N GLY A 416 -23.28 2.52 14.16
CA GLY A 416 -24.07 1.54 13.43
C GLY A 416 -24.43 2.03 12.02
N ARG A 417 -24.88 3.28 11.91
CA ARG A 417 -25.14 3.94 10.61
C ARG A 417 -23.89 4.08 9.75
N GLY A 418 -22.76 4.48 10.35
CA GLY A 418 -21.48 4.54 9.65
C GLY A 418 -21.04 3.19 9.07
N CYS A 419 -21.29 2.09 9.78
CA CYS A 419 -21.00 0.74 9.32
C CYS A 419 -21.95 0.29 8.19
N LEU A 420 -23.23 0.67 8.25
CA LEU A 420 -24.20 0.41 7.18
C LEU A 420 -23.81 1.14 5.88
N MET A 421 -23.34 2.38 5.99
CA MET A 421 -22.80 3.13 4.85
C MET A 421 -21.56 2.47 4.25
N ALA A 422 -20.68 1.90 5.09
CA ALA A 422 -19.52 1.14 4.64
C ALA A 422 -19.89 -0.15 3.89
N LEU A 423 -20.91 -0.88 4.36
CA LEU A 423 -21.47 -2.03 3.65
C LEU A 423 -22.01 -1.64 2.27
N ARG A 424 -22.80 -0.56 2.21
CA ARG A 424 -23.34 -0.02 0.97
C ARG A 424 -22.23 0.38 -0.01
N ALA A 425 -21.18 1.04 0.48
CA ALA A 425 -20.03 1.41 -0.32
C ALA A 425 -19.31 0.17 -0.89
N ALA A 426 -19.06 -0.84 -0.06
CA ALA A 426 -18.42 -2.09 -0.48
C ALA A 426 -19.22 -2.84 -1.56
N ARG A 427 -20.56 -2.85 -1.47
CA ARG A 427 -21.45 -3.40 -2.51
C ARG A 427 -21.29 -2.64 -3.83
N LEU A 428 -21.37 -1.31 -3.79
CA LEU A 428 -21.24 -0.47 -5.00
C LEU A 428 -19.85 -0.60 -5.62
N GLU A 429 -18.79 -0.74 -4.81
CA GLU A 429 -17.42 -0.98 -5.28
C GLU A 429 -17.29 -2.30 -6.04
N ARG A 430 -17.96 -3.36 -5.57
CA ARG A 430 -18.01 -4.63 -6.27
C ARG A 430 -18.77 -4.54 -7.59
N GLN A 431 -19.93 -3.90 -7.61
CA GLN A 431 -20.67 -3.63 -8.85
C GLN A 431 -19.82 -2.84 -9.85
N MET A 432 -19.06 -1.85 -9.35
CA MET A 432 -18.11 -1.08 -10.15
C MET A 432 -16.96 -1.96 -10.67
N GLY A 433 -16.48 -2.93 -9.88
CA GLY A 433 -15.49 -3.92 -10.28
C GLY A 433 -15.98 -4.91 -11.34
N ASP A 434 -17.25 -5.32 -11.28
CA ASP A 434 -17.85 -6.19 -12.30
C ASP A 434 -18.08 -5.43 -13.62
N ILE A 435 -18.47 -4.15 -13.54
CA ILE A 435 -18.50 -3.25 -14.70
C ILE A 435 -17.09 -3.08 -15.28
N GLN A 436 -16.07 -2.93 -14.44
CA GLN A 436 -14.67 -2.84 -14.88
C GLN A 436 -14.23 -4.10 -15.64
N LYS A 437 -14.56 -5.29 -15.14
CA LYS A 437 -14.28 -6.55 -15.85
C LYS A 437 -14.99 -6.62 -17.21
N ARG A 438 -16.26 -6.18 -17.29
CA ARG A 438 -17.00 -6.14 -18.56
C ARG A 438 -16.39 -5.16 -19.57
N LEU A 439 -15.88 -4.02 -19.09
CA LEU A 439 -15.13 -3.07 -19.93
C LEU A 439 -13.82 -3.68 -20.46
N GLU A 440 -13.15 -4.53 -19.67
CA GLU A 440 -11.91 -5.23 -20.05
C GLU A 440 -12.14 -6.33 -21.08
N THR A 441 -13.29 -7.01 -21.04
CA THR A 441 -13.64 -8.08 -22.01
C THR A 441 -14.06 -7.57 -23.39
N GLY A 442 -14.29 -6.27 -23.54
CA GLY A 442 -14.74 -5.64 -24.79
C GLY A 442 -16.21 -5.92 -25.15
N GLY A 443 -16.76 -5.10 -26.04
CA GLY A 443 -18.17 -5.15 -26.47
C GLY A 443 -18.50 -4.11 -27.55
N LYS A 444 -19.77 -3.97 -27.94
CA LYS A 444 -20.19 -2.95 -28.92
C LYS A 444 -20.02 -1.54 -28.32
N ALA A 445 -19.70 -0.54 -29.14
CA ALA A 445 -19.42 0.84 -28.68
C ALA A 445 -20.53 1.46 -27.82
N MET A 446 -21.80 1.18 -28.14
CA MET A 446 -22.96 1.62 -27.34
C MET A 446 -22.99 1.01 -25.92
N GLU A 447 -22.60 -0.26 -25.79
CA GLU A 447 -22.56 -0.97 -24.52
C GLU A 447 -21.43 -0.45 -23.62
N ILE A 448 -20.30 -0.06 -24.22
CA ILE A 448 -19.17 0.54 -23.52
C ILE A 448 -19.53 1.92 -22.95
N ASP A 449 -20.22 2.78 -23.71
CA ASP A 449 -20.64 4.11 -23.23
C ASP A 449 -21.63 4.00 -22.05
N GLU A 450 -22.58 3.07 -22.13
CA GLU A 450 -23.53 2.81 -21.06
C GLU A 450 -22.85 2.30 -19.77
N LEU A 451 -21.91 1.35 -19.90
CA LEU A 451 -21.12 0.83 -18.79
C LEU A 451 -20.24 1.92 -18.15
N LEU A 452 -19.64 2.81 -18.94
CA LEU A 452 -18.85 3.94 -18.45
C LEU A 452 -19.71 4.95 -17.68
N ARG A 453 -20.90 5.31 -18.19
CA ARG A 453 -21.84 6.19 -17.48
C ARG A 453 -22.27 5.59 -16.15
N ARG A 454 -22.62 4.30 -16.14
CA ARG A 454 -23.00 3.59 -14.92
C ARG A 454 -21.86 3.53 -13.90
N LYS A 455 -20.62 3.33 -14.35
CA LYS A 455 -19.43 3.36 -13.50
C LYS A 455 -19.22 4.71 -12.82
N VAL A 456 -19.41 5.82 -13.55
CA VAL A 456 -19.29 7.18 -13.01
C VAL A 456 -20.38 7.47 -11.97
N GLU A 457 -21.60 7.01 -12.23
CA GLU A 457 -22.71 7.13 -11.28
C GLU A 457 -22.43 6.37 -9.97
N LEU A 458 -21.97 5.12 -10.06
CA LEU A 458 -21.59 4.31 -8.90
C LEU A 458 -20.47 4.96 -8.09
N LYS A 459 -19.45 5.50 -8.76
CA LYS A 459 -18.35 6.21 -8.09
C LYS A 459 -18.82 7.41 -7.28
N ARG A 460 -19.73 8.23 -7.84
CA ARG A 460 -20.32 9.37 -7.11
C ARG A 460 -21.11 8.92 -5.88
N ARG A 461 -21.88 7.84 -6.00
CA ARG A 461 -22.63 7.27 -4.86
C ARG A 461 -21.71 6.73 -3.76
N ILE A 462 -20.60 6.08 -4.13
CA ILE A 462 -19.57 5.60 -3.17
C ILE A 462 -18.94 6.79 -2.44
N GLU A 463 -18.56 7.85 -3.15
CA GLU A 463 -17.98 9.05 -2.55
C GLU A 463 -18.97 9.74 -1.59
N ALA A 464 -20.24 9.86 -1.97
CA ALA A 464 -21.29 10.42 -1.10
C ALA A 464 -21.49 9.59 0.18
N LEU A 465 -21.48 8.26 0.08
CA LEU A 465 -21.61 7.36 1.24
C LEU A 465 -20.39 7.44 2.18
N ARG A 466 -19.19 7.64 1.63
CA ARG A 466 -17.97 7.81 2.42
C ARG A 466 -17.94 9.16 3.13
N GLN A 467 -18.38 10.24 2.49
CA GLN A 467 -18.49 11.58 3.09
C GLN A 467 -19.56 11.66 4.18
N ALA A 468 -20.63 10.87 4.06
CA ALA A 468 -21.68 10.79 5.06
C ALA A 468 -21.34 9.87 6.25
N SER A 469 -20.26 9.10 6.17
CA SER A 469 -19.86 8.16 7.23
C SER A 469 -18.95 8.86 8.26
N PRO A 470 -19.33 8.89 9.55
CA PRO A 470 -18.51 9.46 10.62
C PRO A 470 -17.25 8.64 10.95
N LEU A 471 -17.02 7.53 10.23
CA LEU A 471 -15.90 6.60 10.41
C LEU A 471 -14.77 6.78 9.38
N SER A 472 -14.76 7.88 8.61
CA SER A 472 -13.74 8.17 7.58
C SER A 472 -12.49 8.90 8.09
#